data_AF-A0A6L9L463-F1
#
_entry.id   AF-A0A6L9L463-F1
#
_cell.length_a   1.000
_cell.length_b   1.000
_cell.length_c   1.000
_cell.angle_alpha   90.00
_cell.angle_beta   90.00
_cell.angle_gamma   90.00
#
_symmetry.space_group_name_H-M   'P 1'
#
loop_
_entity.id
_entity.type
_entity.pdbx_description
1 polymer ?
#
loop_
_entity_poly.entity_id
_entity_poly.type
_entity_poly.pdbx_seq_one_letter_code
_entity_poly.pdbx_strand_id
1 'polypeptide(L)'
;METYDSNLENEYTVQFWRKRFEELKPQLNRNWHGQLAAFDPSFDSLKGANEMRSVSHKKGSLVVTQNVVNQLEKMLSKKPQRKHRNKTLLERISMY
;
A
#
# COMPACT_ATOMS: atom_id res chain seq x y z
N MET A 1 19.76 7.88 35.99
CA MET A 1 18.55 7.10 35.68
C MET A 1 18.47 7.04 34.17
N GLU A 2 19.08 6.02 33.57
CA GLU A 2 19.12 5.85 32.12
C GLU A 2 17.74 5.42 31.64
N THR A 3 17.10 6.26 30.83
CA THR A 3 15.87 5.93 30.13
C THR A 3 16.21 4.89 29.06
N TYR A 4 15.90 3.63 29.34
CA TYR A 4 15.89 2.55 28.35
C TYR A 4 14.81 2.86 27.30
N ASP A 5 15.17 3.64 26.27
CA ASP A 5 14.34 3.86 25.09
C ASP A 5 14.51 2.67 24.13
N SER A 6 14.17 1.47 24.62
CA SER A 6 14.51 0.18 23.98
C SER A 6 13.32 -0.50 23.31
N ASN A 7 12.27 0.25 22.94
CA ASN A 7 10.99 -0.38 22.59
C ASN A 7 10.30 0.06 21.29
N LEU A 8 10.88 0.88 20.41
CA LEU A 8 10.08 1.47 19.32
C LEU A 8 10.60 1.38 17.89
N GLU A 9 11.80 0.85 17.65
CA GLU A 9 12.38 0.75 16.29
C GLU A 9 12.86 -0.65 15.92
N ASN A 10 12.21 -1.68 16.47
CA ASN A 10 12.53 -3.05 16.08
C ASN A 10 11.62 -3.51 14.93
N GLU A 11 12.19 -3.68 13.73
CA GLU A 11 11.51 -4.18 12.52
C GLU A 11 10.88 -5.57 12.71
N TYR A 12 11.27 -6.31 13.76
CA TYR A 12 10.66 -7.60 14.10
C TYR A 12 9.41 -7.48 14.98
N THR A 13 8.88 -6.26 15.18
CA THR A 13 7.65 -6.01 15.95
C THR A 13 6.49 -5.57 15.07
N VAL A 14 5.28 -6.03 15.40
CA VAL A 14 4.07 -5.65 14.65
C VAL A 14 3.80 -4.15 14.79
N GLN A 15 4.11 -3.59 15.95
CA GLN A 15 3.94 -2.19 16.29
C GLN A 15 4.75 -1.28 15.35
N PHE A 16 5.99 -1.66 15.04
CA PHE A 16 6.82 -0.95 14.07
C PHE A 16 6.13 -0.85 12.71
N TRP A 17 5.69 -1.98 12.15
CA TRP A 17 5.03 -1.99 10.83
C TRP A 17 3.68 -1.29 10.83
N ARG A 18 2.93 -1.33 11.93
CA ARG A 18 1.69 -0.56 12.07
C ARG A 18 1.96 0.94 12.08
N LYS A 19 3.02 1.38 12.75
CA LYS A 19 3.45 2.78 12.72
C LYS A 19 3.83 3.20 11.30
N ARG A 20 4.65 2.39 10.60
CA ARG A 20 5.01 2.62 9.19
C ARG A 20 3.78 2.69 8.28
N PHE A 21 2.81 1.79 8.47
CA PHE A 21 1.55 1.85 7.72
C PHE A 21 0.79 3.17 7.93
N GLU A 22 0.69 3.67 9.17
CA GLU A 22 0.04 4.95 9.47
C GLU A 22 0.81 6.14 8.87
N GLU A 23 2.15 6.07 8.79
CA GLU A 23 2.98 7.08 8.12
C GLU A 23 2.75 7.11 6.60
N LEU A 24 2.46 5.96 5.97
CA LEU A 24 2.17 5.86 4.54
C LEU A 24 0.74 6.25 4.19
N LYS A 25 -0.20 6.01 5.11
CA LYS A 25 -1.64 6.27 4.94
C LYS A 25 -2.02 7.63 4.33
N PRO A 26 -1.43 8.78 4.73
CA PRO A 26 -1.75 10.08 4.11
C PRO A 26 -1.32 10.18 2.64
N GLN A 27 -0.36 9.37 2.19
CA GLN A 27 0.09 9.32 0.79
C GLN A 27 -0.74 8.35 -0.05
N LEU A 28 -1.51 7.46 0.59
CA LEU A 28 -2.33 6.47 -0.07
C LEU A 28 -3.66 7.06 -0.52
N ASN A 29 -4.10 6.67 -1.72
CA ASN A 29 -5.45 6.97 -2.18
C ASN A 29 -6.49 6.22 -1.34
N ARG A 30 -7.73 6.73 -1.32
CA ARG A 30 -8.86 6.06 -0.65
C ARG A 30 -9.09 4.62 -1.15
N ASN A 31 -8.77 4.34 -2.42
CA ASN A 31 -8.84 3.01 -3.03
C ASN A 31 -7.46 2.33 -3.15
N TRP A 32 -6.58 2.49 -2.16
CA TRP A 32 -5.27 1.84 -2.19
C TRP A 32 -5.34 0.32 -2.26
N HIS A 33 -6.40 -0.31 -1.72
CA HIS A 33 -6.62 -1.76 -1.82
C HIS A 33 -6.64 -2.22 -3.28
N GLY A 34 -7.43 -1.55 -4.14
CA GLY A 34 -7.50 -1.88 -5.57
C GLY A 34 -6.22 -1.52 -6.32
N GLN A 35 -5.52 -0.45 -5.91
CA GLN A 35 -4.23 -0.08 -6.51
C GLN A 35 -3.15 -1.11 -6.18
N LEU A 36 -3.14 -1.63 -4.96
CA LEU A 36 -2.20 -2.66 -4.53
C LEU A 36 -2.48 -4.00 -5.21
N ALA A 37 -3.75 -4.40 -5.35
CA ALA A 37 -4.13 -5.61 -6.09
C ALA A 37 -3.77 -5.51 -7.58
N ALA A 38 -3.91 -4.32 -8.20
CA ALA A 38 -3.47 -4.09 -9.57
C ALA A 38 -1.93 -4.05 -9.71
N PHE A 39 -1.21 -3.72 -8.64
CA PHE A 39 0.25 -3.67 -8.60
C PHE A 39 0.87 -5.06 -8.38
N ASP A 40 0.31 -5.83 -7.45
CA ASP A 40 0.73 -7.18 -7.09
C ASP A 40 -0.50 -8.12 -7.09
N PRO A 41 -0.65 -8.98 -8.12
CA PRO A 41 -1.80 -9.86 -8.28
C PRO A 41 -2.01 -10.85 -7.13
N SER A 42 -1.01 -11.08 -6.26
CA SER A 42 -1.21 -11.91 -5.06
C SER A 42 -2.29 -11.34 -4.13
N PHE A 43 -2.49 -10.02 -4.16
CA PHE A 43 -3.51 -9.32 -3.39
C PHE A 43 -4.91 -9.29 -4.03
N ASP A 44 -5.04 -9.71 -5.29
CA ASP A 44 -6.35 -9.84 -5.98
C ASP A 44 -7.10 -11.11 -5.56
N SER A 45 -6.45 -11.99 -4.77
CA SER A 45 -7.08 -13.17 -4.19
C SER A 45 -7.92 -12.84 -2.94
N LEU A 46 -8.89 -13.71 -2.60
CA LEU A 46 -9.66 -13.60 -1.35
C LEU A 46 -8.76 -13.54 -0.11
N LYS A 47 -7.66 -14.30 -0.11
CA LYS A 47 -6.65 -14.29 0.95
C LYS A 47 -5.98 -12.93 1.05
N GLY A 48 -5.49 -12.39 -0.06
CA GLY A 48 -4.85 -11.08 -0.12
C GLY A 48 -5.78 -9.92 0.28
N ALA A 49 -7.04 -9.98 -0.14
CA ALA A 49 -8.06 -9.02 0.29
C ALA A 49 -8.26 -9.05 1.82
N ASN A 50 -8.31 -10.25 2.42
CA ASN A 50 -8.42 -10.42 3.87
C ASN A 50 -7.16 -9.93 4.61
N GLU A 51 -5.97 -10.14 4.04
CA GLU A 51 -4.71 -9.64 4.57
C GLU A 51 -4.68 -8.11 4.60
N MET A 52 -5.00 -7.45 3.49
CA MET A 52 -5.09 -5.98 3.42
C MET A 52 -6.11 -5.41 4.41
N ARG A 53 -7.30 -6.03 4.49
CA ARG A 53 -8.34 -5.65 5.46
C ARG A 53 -7.86 -5.80 6.90
N SER A 54 -7.15 -6.88 7.20
CA SER A 54 -6.59 -7.13 8.53
C SER A 54 -5.56 -6.07 8.91
N VAL A 55 -4.71 -5.64 7.96
CA VAL A 55 -3.75 -4.55 8.17
C VAL A 55 -4.46 -3.23 8.40
N SER A 56 -5.46 -2.89 7.57
CA SER A 56 -6.27 -1.67 7.73
C SER A 56 -6.94 -1.60 9.10
N HIS A 57 -7.38 -2.74 9.64
CA HIS A 57 -8.04 -2.84 10.93
C HIS A 57 -7.07 -3.07 12.12
N LYS A 58 -5.75 -3.00 11.92
CA LYS A 58 -4.72 -3.25 12.95
C LYS A 58 -4.80 -4.65 13.58
N LYS A 59 -5.32 -5.63 12.83
CA LYS A 59 -5.44 -7.05 13.22
C LYS A 59 -4.48 -7.98 12.47
N GLY A 60 -3.72 -7.46 11.52
CA GLY A 60 -2.69 -8.22 10.80
C GLY A 60 -1.60 -8.76 11.73
N SER A 61 -1.08 -9.94 11.41
CA SER A 61 0.13 -10.51 12.00
C SER A 61 1.36 -9.74 11.53
N LEU A 62 2.53 -9.99 12.14
CA LEU A 62 3.79 -9.36 11.75
C LEU A 62 4.07 -9.51 10.26
N VAL A 63 4.14 -10.77 9.80
CA VAL A 63 4.47 -11.14 8.41
C VAL A 63 3.48 -10.51 7.43
N VAL A 64 2.18 -10.55 7.75
CA VAL A 64 1.14 -9.98 6.89
C VAL A 64 1.27 -8.45 6.83
N THR A 65 1.45 -7.80 7.97
CA THR A 65 1.57 -6.33 8.04
C THR A 65 2.82 -5.86 7.30
N GLN A 66 3.94 -6.52 7.52
CA GLN A 66 5.20 -6.25 6.82
C GLN A 66 5.05 -6.43 5.30
N ASN A 67 4.46 -7.53 4.84
CA ASN A 67 4.28 -7.77 3.41
C ASN A 67 3.44 -6.68 2.75
N VAL A 68 2.29 -6.34 3.32
CA VAL A 68 1.41 -5.28 2.79
C VAL A 68 2.12 -3.92 2.78
N VAL A 69 2.79 -3.55 3.88
CA VAL A 69 3.50 -2.27 3.98
C VAL A 69 4.62 -2.18 2.94
N ASN A 70 5.45 -3.22 2.81
CA ASN A 70 6.53 -3.25 1.82
C ASN A 70 6.01 -3.07 0.39
N GLN A 71 4.85 -3.65 0.06
CA GLN A 71 4.29 -3.53 -1.29
C GLN A 71 3.66 -2.15 -1.51
N LEU A 72 3.06 -1.56 -0.48
CA LEU A 72 2.59 -0.17 -0.52
C LEU A 72 3.75 0.81 -0.70
N GLU A 73 4.87 0.61 0.00
CA GLU A 73 6.09 1.42 -0.17
C GLU A 73 6.64 1.30 -1.60
N LYS A 74 6.72 0.09 -2.14
CA LYS A 74 7.13 -0.13 -3.54
C LYS A 74 6.19 0.55 -4.54
N MET A 75 4.88 0.45 -4.30
CA MET A 75 3.86 1.09 -5.13
C MET A 75 3.99 2.62 -5.12
N LEU A 76 4.20 3.22 -3.94
CA LEU A 76 4.39 4.67 -3.78
C LEU A 76 5.75 5.15 -4.35
N SER A 77 6.79 4.34 -4.23
CA SER A 77 8.13 4.66 -4.75
C SER A 77 8.19 4.65 -6.28
N LYS A 78 7.39 3.81 -6.93
CA LYS A 78 7.24 3.88 -8.38
C LYS A 78 6.39 5.12 -8.72
N LYS A 79 7.06 6.17 -9.19
CA LYS A 79 6.40 7.31 -9.84
C LYS A 79 5.32 6.77 -10.79
N PRO A 80 4.07 7.27 -10.73
CA PRO A 80 3.04 6.80 -11.63
C PRO A 80 3.54 7.06 -13.05
N GLN A 81 3.78 6.01 -13.82
CA GLN A 81 3.83 6.14 -15.27
C GLN A 81 2.48 6.71 -15.65
N ARG A 82 2.44 8.01 -15.95
CA ARG A 82 1.27 8.67 -16.52
C ARG A 82 0.81 7.76 -17.65
N LYS A 83 -0.31 7.05 -17.47
CA LYS A 83 -0.96 6.34 -18.56
C LYS A 83 -1.18 7.40 -19.63
N HIS A 84 -0.37 7.36 -20.67
CA HIS A 84 -0.54 8.16 -21.86
C HIS A 84 -1.90 7.71 -22.41
N ARG A 85 -2.94 8.47 -22.10
CA ARG A 85 -4.28 8.26 -22.64
C ARG A 85 -4.10 8.53 -24.13
N ASN A 86 -3.81 7.48 -24.90
CA ASN A 86 -3.86 7.54 -26.35
C ASN A 86 -5.33 7.79 -26.68
N LYS A 87 -5.69 9.08 -26.82
CA LYS A 87 -6.98 9.50 -27.34
C LYS A 87 -7.19 8.75 -28.64
N THR A 88 -8.21 7.92 -28.68
CA THR A 88 -8.54 7.15 -29.88
C THR A 88 -8.92 8.12 -31.00
N LEU A 89 -8.65 7.75 -32.25
CA LEU A 89 -8.86 8.58 -33.43
C LEU A 89 -10.31 9.14 -33.52
N LEU A 90 -11.28 8.43 -32.93
CA LEU A 90 -12.68 8.84 -32.80
C LEU A 90 -12.89 10.11 -31.94
N GLU A 91 -12.10 10.31 -30.88
CA GLU A 91 -12.18 11.52 -30.03
C GLU A 91 -11.58 12.75 -30.72
N ARG A 92 -10.77 12.58 -31.77
CA ARG A 92 -10.24 13.70 -32.57
C ARG A 92 -11.24 14.20 -33.61
N ILE A 93 -12.16 13.35 -34.07
CA ILE A 93 -13.11 13.70 -35.13
C ILE A 93 -14.30 14.50 -34.55
N SER A 94 -14.66 14.32 -33.28
CA SER A 94 -15.80 15.06 -32.67
C SER A 94 -15.48 16.50 -32.25
N MET A 95 -14.31 17.05 -32.62
CA MET A 95 -13.90 18.43 -32.31
C MET A 95 -13.90 19.37 -33.54
N TYR A 96 -14.43 18.90 -34.67
CA TYR A 96 -14.77 19.70 -35.84
C TYR A 96 -16.25 19.51 -36.16
#